data_AF-A0AAD4BBB3-F1
#
_entry.id   AF-A0AAD4BBB3-F1
#
_cell.length_a   1.000
_cell.length_b   1.000
_cell.length_c   1.000
_cell.angle_alpha   90.00
_cell.angle_beta   90.00
_cell.angle_gamma   90.00
#
_symmetry.space_group_name_H-M   'P 1'
#
loop_
_entity.id
_entity.type
_entity.pdbx_description
1 polymer ?
#
loop_
_entity_poly.entity_id
_entity_poly.type
_entity_poly.pdbx_seq_one_letter_code
_entity_poly.pdbx_strand_id
1 'polypeptide(L)'
;MANASVICTDKTGTFTQNTVTVVAGSIGIHAKFVRQPKHNQSRTDVVDERRFRRSTDRRILDTPQDLSVDQCRIDAVLSPQLHKLFNAAVAINTAFEDVDPATHQKIFIGSKTEGALA
;
A
#
# COMPACT_ATOMS: atom_id res chain seq x y z
N MET A 1 17.45 35.13 -11.93
CA MET A 1 16.57 34.29 -12.77
C MET A 1 15.28 35.06 -13.13
N ALA A 2 15.38 36.17 -13.87
CA ALA A 2 14.20 37.02 -14.10
C ALA A 2 13.42 36.71 -15.40
N ASN A 3 13.99 35.89 -16.31
CA ASN A 3 13.43 35.63 -17.64
C ASN A 3 13.44 34.13 -18.04
N ALA A 4 13.25 33.21 -17.09
CA ALA A 4 13.02 31.81 -17.44
C ALA A 4 11.54 31.62 -17.80
N SER A 5 11.26 31.15 -19.02
CA SER A 5 9.88 30.87 -19.50
C SER A 5 9.42 29.45 -19.23
N VAL A 6 10.35 28.50 -19.08
CA VAL A 6 10.08 27.09 -18.80
C VAL A 6 11.12 26.56 -17.82
N ILE A 7 10.67 25.75 -16.86
CA ILE A 7 11.54 25.01 -15.95
C ILE A 7 11.20 23.52 -16.08
N CYS A 8 12.17 22.73 -16.51
CA CYS A 8 12.07 21.28 -16.57
C CYS A 8 12.71 20.69 -15.32
N THR A 9 11.94 20.52 -14.25
CA THR A 9 12.43 19.88 -13.01
C THR A 9 12.21 18.38 -13.04
N ASP A 10 13.12 17.63 -12.40
CA ASP A 10 12.89 16.23 -12.09
C ASP A 10 11.77 16.08 -11.04
N LYS A 11 11.06 14.96 -11.07
CA LYS A 11 10.03 14.63 -10.08
C LYS A 11 10.66 14.12 -8.79
N THR A 12 11.60 13.18 -8.90
CA THR A 12 12.11 12.43 -7.75
C THR A 12 13.15 13.25 -7.01
N GLY A 13 12.94 13.49 -5.71
CA GLY A 13 13.88 14.24 -4.88
C GLY A 13 13.88 15.76 -5.08
N THR A 14 13.22 16.28 -6.13
CA THR A 14 12.95 17.72 -6.30
C THR A 14 11.50 18.06 -5.94
N PHE A 15 10.53 17.35 -6.53
CA PHE A 15 9.10 17.59 -6.24
C PHE A 15 8.58 16.67 -5.13
N THR A 16 9.18 15.48 -4.97
CA THR A 16 8.83 14.53 -3.93
C THR A 16 9.90 14.49 -2.84
N GLN A 17 9.49 14.18 -1.61
CA GLN A 17 10.41 13.99 -0.47
C GLN A 17 11.32 12.75 -0.61
N ASN A 18 11.21 12.00 -1.73
CA ASN A 18 11.90 10.73 -1.94
C ASN A 18 11.66 9.69 -0.82
N THR A 19 10.51 9.81 -0.13
CA THR A 19 10.01 8.86 0.86
C THR A 19 8.78 8.18 0.28
N VAL A 20 8.85 6.86 0.10
CA VAL A 20 7.76 6.05 -0.46
C VAL A 20 7.15 5.24 0.68
N THR A 21 5.82 5.13 0.70
CA THR A 21 5.10 4.25 1.64
C THR A 21 3.97 3.54 0.90
N VAL A 22 3.67 2.30 1.30
CA VAL A 22 2.48 1.59 0.83
C VAL A 22 1.26 2.19 1.51
N VAL A 23 0.35 2.77 0.72
CA VAL A 23 -0.88 3.42 1.22
C VAL A 23 -2.11 2.54 0.99
N ALA A 24 -2.12 1.75 -0.08
CA ALA A 24 -3.19 0.83 -0.39
C ALA A 24 -2.64 -0.32 -1.26
N GLY A 25 -3.31 -1.46 -1.22
CA GLY A 25 -2.92 -2.62 -2.02
C GLY A 25 -3.99 -3.71 -2.02
N SER A 26 -3.74 -4.77 -2.79
CA SER A 26 -4.60 -5.93 -2.86
C SER A 26 -3.78 -7.22 -2.87
N ILE A 27 -4.22 -8.20 -2.09
CA ILE A 27 -3.65 -9.54 -1.99
C ILE A 27 -4.69 -10.51 -2.56
N GLY A 28 -4.39 -11.04 -3.74
CA GLY A 28 -5.36 -11.81 -4.52
C GLY A 28 -6.58 -10.96 -4.91
N ILE A 29 -7.69 -11.64 -5.21
CA ILE A 29 -8.91 -11.00 -5.72
C ILE A 29 -9.77 -10.37 -4.61
N HIS A 30 -9.65 -10.82 -3.37
CA HIS A 30 -10.60 -10.48 -2.30
C HIS A 30 -10.03 -9.64 -1.15
N ALA A 31 -8.71 -9.64 -0.91
CA ALA A 31 -8.16 -8.92 0.24
C ALA A 31 -7.61 -7.56 -0.22
N LYS A 32 -8.38 -6.50 -0.05
CA LYS A 32 -7.97 -5.12 -0.35
C LYS A 32 -7.66 -4.42 0.96
N PHE A 33 -6.62 -3.60 0.98
CA PHE A 33 -6.24 -2.89 2.21
C PHE A 33 -5.87 -1.45 1.94
N VAL A 34 -6.11 -0.61 2.95
CA VAL A 34 -5.79 0.82 2.93
C VAL A 34 -5.22 1.23 4.28
N ARG A 35 -4.13 1.99 4.25
CA ARG A 35 -3.54 2.63 5.43
C ARG A 35 -4.42 3.79 5.86
N GLN A 36 -4.78 3.89 7.14
CA GLN A 36 -5.56 5.03 7.66
C GLN A 36 -6.82 5.30 6.80
N PRO A 37 -7.77 4.36 6.75
CA PRO A 37 -8.92 4.43 5.84
C PRO A 37 -9.75 5.71 6.01
N LYS A 38 -9.77 6.30 7.22
CA LYS A 38 -10.43 7.60 7.48
C LYS A 38 -9.86 8.77 6.66
N HIS A 39 -8.55 8.77 6.41
CA HIS A 39 -7.85 9.83 5.67
C HIS A 39 -7.71 9.50 4.18
N ASN A 40 -7.78 8.20 3.84
CA ASN A 40 -7.59 7.69 2.49
C ASN A 40 -8.88 7.10 1.90
N GLN A 41 -10.03 7.72 2.20
CA GLN A 41 -11.36 7.22 1.80
C GLN A 41 -11.47 7.00 0.29
N SER A 42 -10.92 7.91 -0.52
CA SER A 42 -10.88 7.81 -1.99
C SER A 42 -10.04 6.67 -2.54
N ARG A 43 -9.20 6.03 -1.71
CA ARG A 43 -8.39 4.85 -2.06
C ARG A 43 -9.03 3.53 -1.59
N THR A 44 -10.09 3.62 -0.79
CA THR A 44 -10.89 2.48 -0.32
C THR A 44 -11.93 2.03 -1.35
N ASP A 45 -12.24 2.89 -2.32
CA ASP A 45 -13.27 2.68 -3.33
C ASP A 45 -12.76 1.77 -4.46
N VAL A 46 -12.66 0.48 -4.17
CA VAL A 46 -12.78 -0.54 -5.22
C VAL A 46 -14.06 -1.32 -4.94
N VAL A 47 -15.10 -0.93 -5.69
CA VAL A 47 -16.45 -1.47 -5.88
C VAL A 47 -17.59 -0.70 -5.17
N ASP A 48 -18.01 0.39 -5.82
CA ASP A 48 -19.40 0.75 -6.09
C ASP A 48 -20.49 0.30 -5.09
N GLU A 49 -20.74 1.12 -4.06
CA GLU A 49 -21.92 0.99 -3.19
C GLU A 49 -23.27 1.18 -3.91
N ARG A 50 -23.31 1.44 -5.23
CA ARG A 50 -24.57 1.62 -5.97
C ARG A 50 -25.25 0.32 -6.42
N ARG A 51 -24.73 -0.85 -6.07
CA ARG A 51 -25.43 -2.14 -6.33
C ARG A 51 -26.26 -2.67 -5.17
N PHE A 52 -26.36 -1.97 -4.03
CA PHE A 52 -27.11 -2.47 -2.86
C PHE A 52 -28.48 -1.81 -2.63
N ARG A 53 -29.08 -1.20 -3.66
CA ARG A 53 -30.48 -0.76 -3.57
C ARG A 53 -31.27 -1.20 -4.78
N ARG A 54 -32.08 -2.25 -4.54
CA ARG A 54 -33.19 -2.81 -5.33
C ARG A 54 -32.85 -4.07 -6.11
N SER A 55 -33.00 -5.22 -5.44
CA SER A 55 -33.88 -6.28 -5.95
C SER A 55 -34.00 -7.39 -4.91
N THR A 56 -35.22 -7.57 -4.43
CA THR A 56 -35.68 -8.74 -3.67
C THR A 56 -35.70 -9.96 -4.59
N ASP A 57 -34.55 -10.58 -4.84
CA ASP A 57 -34.54 -11.94 -5.37
C ASP A 57 -33.38 -12.75 -4.81
N ARG A 58 -33.74 -13.82 -4.11
CA ARG A 58 -32.82 -14.82 -3.57
C ARG A 58 -32.40 -15.70 -4.75
N ARG A 59 -31.08 -15.83 -4.94
CA ARG A 59 -30.35 -16.84 -5.77
C ARG A 59 -29.62 -16.27 -6.99
N ILE A 60 -28.55 -15.50 -6.77
CA ILE A 60 -27.33 -15.58 -7.60
C ILE A 60 -26.13 -15.33 -6.67
N LEU A 61 -25.34 -16.39 -6.47
CA LEU A 61 -23.97 -16.48 -5.94
C LEU A 61 -23.45 -15.34 -5.04
N ASP A 62 -23.30 -15.67 -3.75
CA ASP A 62 -22.30 -15.08 -2.86
C ASP A 62 -20.91 -15.18 -3.52
N THR A 63 -20.46 -14.10 -4.15
CA THR A 63 -19.05 -13.91 -4.48
C THR A 63 -18.36 -13.55 -3.16
N PRO A 64 -17.20 -14.16 -2.79
CA PRO A 64 -16.58 -13.90 -1.50
C PRO A 64 -16.36 -12.39 -1.36
N GLN A 65 -16.92 -11.84 -0.28
CA GLN A 65 -16.96 -10.41 0.02
C GLN A 65 -15.54 -9.83 -0.10
N ASP A 66 -15.36 -8.83 -0.95
CA ASP A 66 -14.10 -8.08 -0.99
C ASP A 66 -13.87 -7.46 0.40
N LEU A 67 -12.88 -7.97 1.11
CA LEU A 67 -12.51 -7.52 2.44
C LEU A 67 -11.71 -6.22 2.28
N SER A 68 -12.33 -5.10 2.64
CA SER A 68 -11.62 -3.84 2.84
C SER A 68 -11.05 -3.82 4.26
N VAL A 69 -9.73 -4.00 4.38
CA VAL A 69 -9.04 -4.18 5.65
C VAL A 69 -8.15 -2.97 5.93
N ASP A 70 -8.12 -2.49 7.17
CA ASP A 70 -7.09 -1.53 7.58
C ASP A 70 -5.73 -2.21 7.48
N GLN A 71 -4.72 -1.54 6.92
CA GLN A 71 -3.39 -2.13 6.70
C GLN A 71 -2.82 -2.76 7.99
N CYS A 72 -3.09 -2.16 9.16
CA CYS A 72 -2.65 -2.68 10.46
C CYS A 72 -3.29 -4.03 10.87
N ARG A 73 -4.33 -4.50 10.16
CA ARG A 73 -5.06 -5.74 10.43
C ARG A 73 -4.85 -6.81 9.36
N ILE A 74 -3.98 -6.56 8.38
CA ILE A 74 -3.66 -7.54 7.33
C ILE A 74 -3.20 -8.85 7.95
N ASP A 75 -2.42 -8.81 9.03
CA ASP A 75 -1.88 -10.02 9.66
C ASP A 75 -2.94 -11.01 10.14
N ALA A 76 -4.13 -10.51 10.53
CA ALA A 76 -5.25 -11.33 10.96
C ALA A 76 -5.99 -12.02 9.80
N VAL A 77 -5.80 -11.54 8.57
CA VAL A 77 -6.47 -12.03 7.36
C VAL A 77 -5.57 -12.98 6.57
N LEU A 78 -4.26 -12.77 6.59
CA LEU A 78 -3.34 -13.61 5.82
C LEU A 78 -3.10 -14.96 6.49
N SER A 79 -3.01 -16.00 5.66
CA SER A 79 -2.63 -17.32 6.15
C SER A 79 -1.16 -17.33 6.59
N PRO A 80 -0.77 -18.20 7.54
CA PRO A 80 0.63 -18.31 8.00
C PRO A 80 1.62 -18.65 6.87
N GLN A 81 1.17 -19.32 5.82
CA GLN A 81 1.98 -19.63 4.65
C GLN A 81 2.26 -18.36 3.82
N LEU A 82 1.25 -17.52 3.65
CA LEU A 82 1.38 -16.28 2.89
C LEU A 82 2.25 -15.26 3.64
N HIS A 83 2.12 -15.21 4.96
CA HIS A 83 3.03 -14.48 5.85
C HIS A 83 4.48 -14.86 5.65
N LYS A 84 4.78 -16.17 5.71
CA LYS A 84 6.14 -16.68 5.49
C LYS A 84 6.65 -16.36 4.10
N LEU A 85 5.79 -16.49 3.09
CA LEU A 85 6.14 -16.18 1.71
C LEU A 85 6.45 -14.69 1.52
N PHE A 86 5.65 -13.79 2.09
CA PHE A 86 5.91 -12.36 2.02
C PHE A 86 7.20 -11.98 2.73
N ASN A 87 7.43 -12.48 3.94
CA ASN A 87 8.66 -12.21 4.67
C ASN A 87 9.89 -12.72 3.89
N ALA A 88 9.79 -13.89 3.26
CA ALA A 88 10.85 -14.41 2.40
C ALA A 88 11.05 -13.54 1.15
N ALA A 89 9.96 -13.12 0.48
CA ALA A 89 10.03 -12.28 -0.70
C ALA A 89 10.62 -10.90 -0.40
N VAL A 90 10.23 -10.29 0.73
CA VAL A 90 10.79 -9.02 1.21
C VAL A 90 12.27 -9.17 1.53
N ALA A 91 12.66 -10.24 2.23
CA ALA A 91 14.06 -10.49 2.60
C ALA A 91 14.97 -10.82 1.39
N ILE A 92 14.42 -11.35 0.30
CA ILE A 92 15.16 -11.57 -0.96
C ILE A 92 15.42 -10.23 -1.66
N ASN A 93 14.49 -9.28 -1.55
CA ASN A 93 14.70 -7.96 -2.13
C ASN A 93 15.73 -7.19 -1.29
N THR A 94 16.62 -6.47 -1.98
CA THR A 94 17.87 -5.91 -1.43
C THR A 94 17.69 -4.67 -0.55
N ALA A 95 16.62 -4.60 0.24
CA ALA A 95 16.46 -3.57 1.26
C ALA A 95 17.22 -4.01 2.53
N PHE A 96 18.37 -3.38 2.78
CA PHE A 96 19.17 -3.63 3.98
C PHE A 96 18.72 -2.74 5.13
N GLU A 97 18.54 -3.30 6.32
CA GLU A 97 18.36 -2.53 7.55
C GLU A 97 19.70 -1.96 8.01
N ASP A 98 19.74 -0.67 8.32
CA ASP A 98 20.84 0.00 8.98
C ASP A 98 20.30 0.89 10.12
N VAL A 99 21.18 1.39 10.98
CA VAL A 99 20.82 2.32 12.05
C VAL A 99 21.45 3.67 11.72
N ASP A 100 20.61 4.68 11.58
CA ASP A 100 21.10 6.04 11.35
C ASP A 100 21.97 6.48 12.55
N PRO A 101 23.25 6.80 12.35
CA PRO A 101 24.16 7.14 13.43
C PRO A 101 23.77 8.41 14.19
N ALA A 102 22.95 9.29 13.60
CA ALA A 102 22.51 10.53 14.25
C ALA A 102 21.21 10.37 15.05
N THR A 103 20.24 9.62 14.53
CA THR A 103 18.91 9.49 15.13
C THR A 103 18.71 8.19 15.91
N HIS A 104 19.63 7.23 15.77
CA HIS A 104 19.52 5.85 16.27
C HIS A 104 18.23 5.14 15.83
N GLN A 105 17.60 5.60 14.75
CA GLN A 105 16.43 4.95 14.17
C GLN A 105 16.86 3.91 13.14
N LYS A 106 16.07 2.84 13.02
CA LYS A 106 16.20 1.89 11.92
C LYS A 106 15.86 2.57 10.60
N ILE A 107 16.77 2.49 9.64
CA ILE A 107 16.59 2.99 8.29
C ILE A 107 16.77 1.83 7.30
N PHE A 108 16.14 1.96 6.14
CA PHE A 108 16.33 1.02 5.03
C PHE A 108 17.22 1.62 3.95
N ILE A 109 18.28 0.90 3.59
CA ILE A 109 19.24 1.21 2.54
C ILE A 109 18.93 0.32 1.34
N GLY A 110 18.67 0.95 0.19
CA GLY A 110 18.26 0.27 -1.04
C GLY A 110 17.28 1.10 -1.85
N SER A 111 16.54 0.44 -2.74
CA SER A 111 15.46 1.09 -3.49
C SER A 111 14.37 1.58 -2.51
N LYS A 112 13.97 2.85 -2.61
CA LYS A 112 12.94 3.44 -1.73
C LYS A 112 11.60 2.73 -1.85
N THR A 113 11.30 2.11 -2.99
CA THR A 113 10.08 1.31 -3.18
C THR A 113 10.18 -0.04 -2.50
N GLU A 114 11.36 -0.67 -2.49
CA GLU A 114 11.57 -1.96 -1.81
C GLU A 114 11.53 -1.79 -0.29
N GLY A 115 12.22 -0.76 0.24
CA GLY A 115 12.17 -0.42 1.66
C GLY A 115 10.80 0.07 2.14
N ALA A 116 9.90 0.45 1.25
CA ALA A 116 8.52 0.81 1.61
C ALA A 116 7.61 -0.41 1.81
N LEU A 117 8.02 -1.58 1.30
CA LEU A 117 7.30 -2.84 1.41
C LEU A 117 7.74 -3.65 2.64
N ALA A 118 8.96 -3.43 3.12
CA ALA A 118 9.51 -3.98 4.36
C ALA A 118 8.93 -3.30 5.60
#